data_AF-A0A2V8M3T2-F1
#
_entry.id   AF-A0A2V8M3T2-F1
#
_cell.length_a   1.000
_cell.length_b   1.000
_cell.length_c   1.000
_cell.angle_alpha   90.00
_cell.angle_beta   90.00
_cell.angle_gamma   90.00
#
_symmetry.space_group_name_H-M   'P 1'
#
loop_
_entity.id
_entity.type
_entity.pdbx_description
1 polymer ?
#
loop_
_entity_poly.entity_id
_entity_poly.type
_entity_poly.pdbx_seq_one_letter_code
_entity_poly.pdbx_strand_id
1 'polypeptide(L)'
;FNIHKLGVIVREYEENVYGYSPSPLHRGLPTDRLVAEWRLDSDRQAGVILRDIDGTARINTPDGEPDLRLETSPLLLEIPTNINELRNTDIAQAKLWQERVRAACRHYFGAGYVITDFILVDKPRPQALYVLEKGSQQARSQKPE
;
A
#
# COMPACT_ATOMS: atom_id res chain seq x y z
N PHE A 1 9.52 -6.51 -7.31
CA PHE A 1 8.38 -7.36 -6.87
C PHE A 1 7.38 -7.50 -8.02
N ASN A 2 6.34 -8.35 -7.90
CA ASN A 2 5.36 -8.61 -8.97
C ASN A 2 4.63 -7.34 -9.45
N ILE A 3 4.43 -6.37 -8.55
CA ILE A 3 3.89 -5.03 -8.84
C ILE A 3 4.70 -4.35 -9.95
N HIS A 4 6.00 -4.13 -9.71
CA HIS A 4 6.94 -3.60 -10.70
C HIS A 4 7.02 -4.44 -11.99
N LYS A 5 7.14 -5.77 -11.87
CA LYS A 5 7.49 -6.62 -13.01
C LYS A 5 6.32 -6.91 -13.95
N LEU A 6 5.09 -6.93 -13.44
CA LEU A 6 3.91 -7.33 -14.20
C LEU A 6 2.97 -6.15 -14.49
N GLY A 7 3.29 -4.92 -14.03
CA GLY A 7 2.39 -3.77 -14.18
C GLY A 7 1.12 -3.90 -13.33
N VAL A 8 1.17 -4.73 -12.29
CA VAL A 8 0.08 -4.90 -11.33
C VAL A 8 -0.10 -3.60 -10.55
N ILE A 9 -1.35 -3.20 -10.33
CA ILE A 9 -1.67 -2.09 -9.42
C ILE A 9 -2.57 -2.55 -8.29
N VAL A 10 -2.60 -1.76 -7.23
CA VAL A 10 -3.58 -1.93 -6.14
C VAL A 10 -4.31 -0.61 -5.97
N ARG A 11 -5.64 -0.67 -6.02
CA ARG A 11 -6.52 0.50 -5.78
C ARG A 11 -7.68 0.20 -4.83
N GLU A 12 -7.76 -1.02 -4.33
CA GLU A 12 -8.80 -1.45 -3.41
C GLU A 12 -8.16 -2.07 -2.16
N TYR A 13 -8.75 -1.73 -1.02
CA TYR A 13 -8.40 -2.23 0.29
C TYR A 13 -9.63 -2.88 0.90
N GLU A 14 -9.57 -4.18 1.16
CA GLU A 14 -10.63 -4.92 1.82
C GLU A 14 -10.29 -5.10 3.30
N GLU A 15 -11.18 -4.61 4.15
CA GLU A 15 -11.03 -4.68 5.59
C GLU A 15 -11.55 -6.02 6.13
N ASN A 16 -10.72 -6.72 6.90
CA ASN A 16 -11.09 -7.89 7.68
C ASN A 16 -11.90 -8.97 6.90
N VAL A 17 -11.41 -9.35 5.72
CA VAL A 17 -12.11 -10.22 4.73
C VAL A 17 -12.65 -11.53 5.31
N TYR A 18 -11.97 -12.14 6.28
CA TYR A 18 -12.37 -13.40 6.91
C TYR A 18 -13.01 -13.23 8.29
N GLY A 19 -13.23 -11.99 8.74
CA GLY A 19 -13.78 -11.71 10.06
C GLY A 19 -12.87 -12.17 11.20
N TYR A 20 -13.47 -12.33 12.39
CA TYR A 20 -12.77 -12.88 13.56
C TYR A 20 -12.53 -14.37 13.35
N SER A 21 -11.30 -14.73 12.99
CA SER A 21 -10.87 -16.12 12.93
C SER A 21 -10.06 -16.48 14.19
N PRO A 22 -10.44 -17.52 14.95
CA PRO A 22 -9.62 -18.06 16.04
C PRO A 22 -8.35 -18.78 15.53
N SER A 23 -8.12 -18.77 14.21
CA SER A 23 -6.97 -19.43 13.59
C SER A 23 -5.63 -18.83 14.05
N PRO A 24 -4.66 -19.68 14.44
CA PRO A 24 -3.29 -19.26 14.75
C PRO A 24 -2.59 -18.53 13.59
N LEU A 25 -3.13 -18.63 12.37
CA LEU A 25 -2.57 -17.97 11.19
C LEU A 25 -2.68 -16.45 11.27
N HIS A 26 -3.78 -15.93 11.84
CA HIS A 26 -4.05 -14.48 11.92
C HIS A 26 -3.72 -13.89 13.31
N ARG A 27 -3.58 -14.72 14.35
CA ARG A 27 -3.18 -14.32 15.74
C ARG A 27 -3.86 -13.04 16.22
N GLY A 28 -5.15 -12.88 15.93
CA GLY A 28 -5.95 -11.74 16.39
C GLY A 28 -5.70 -10.41 15.65
N LEU A 29 -4.96 -10.40 14.54
CA LEU A 29 -4.99 -9.27 13.60
C LEU A 29 -6.19 -9.41 12.65
N PRO A 30 -6.88 -8.30 12.33
CA PRO A 30 -7.80 -8.23 11.21
C PRO A 30 -7.19 -8.81 9.92
N THR A 31 -8.01 -9.47 9.10
CA THR A 31 -7.53 -10.08 7.85
C THR A 31 -7.65 -9.13 6.66
N ASP A 32 -7.01 -7.98 6.76
CA ASP A 32 -7.05 -6.98 5.71
C ASP A 32 -6.32 -7.44 4.45
N ARG A 33 -6.82 -7.04 3.29
CA ARG A 33 -6.24 -7.40 1.99
C ARG A 33 -6.14 -6.22 1.04
N LEU A 34 -5.01 -6.16 0.35
CA LEU A 34 -4.83 -5.36 -0.85
C LEU A 34 -5.28 -6.19 -2.05
N VAL A 35 -6.17 -5.64 -2.87
CA VAL A 35 -6.62 -6.31 -4.11
C VAL A 35 -5.70 -5.89 -5.25
N ALA A 36 -4.85 -6.82 -5.67
CA ALA A 36 -3.95 -6.64 -6.80
C ALA A 36 -4.70 -6.86 -8.13
N GLU A 37 -4.69 -5.85 -8.98
CA GLU A 37 -5.26 -5.90 -10.32
C GLU A 37 -4.16 -6.03 -11.37
N TRP A 38 -4.33 -6.97 -12.29
CA TRP A 38 -3.45 -7.15 -13.44
C TRP A 38 -4.28 -7.10 -14.73
N ARG A 39 -4.00 -6.11 -15.59
CA ARG A 39 -4.62 -6.00 -16.91
C ARG A 39 -3.66 -6.54 -17.96
N LEU A 40 -3.98 -7.74 -18.46
CA LEU A 40 -3.15 -8.47 -19.42
C LEU A 40 -3.13 -7.85 -20.83
N ASP A 41 -4.12 -7.01 -21.13
CA ASP A 41 -4.36 -6.38 -22.42
C ASP A 41 -3.92 -4.90 -22.47
N SER A 42 -3.47 -4.34 -21.35
CA SER A 42 -3.00 -2.96 -21.30
C SER A 42 -1.50 -2.89 -21.56
N ASP A 43 -1.10 -2.03 -22.51
CA ASP A 43 0.30 -1.69 -22.81
C ASP A 43 0.92 -0.79 -21.72
N ARG A 44 0.63 -1.13 -20.46
CA ARG A 44 1.07 -0.35 -19.32
C ARG A 44 2.52 -0.70 -19.04
N GLN A 45 3.40 0.25 -19.31
CA GLN A 45 4.78 0.22 -18.81
C GLN A 45 4.73 0.16 -17.27
N ALA A 46 5.64 -0.62 -16.67
CA ALA A 46 5.82 -0.72 -15.22
C ALA A 46 5.76 0.67 -14.54
N GLY A 47 5.30 0.72 -13.28
CA GLY A 47 5.16 1.97 -12.51
C GLY A 47 6.39 2.88 -12.59
N VAL A 48 6.23 4.18 -12.28
CA VAL A 48 7.32 5.15 -12.37
C VAL A 48 8.55 4.66 -11.63
N ILE A 49 9.70 4.62 -12.32
CA ILE A 49 10.99 4.38 -11.67
C ILE A 49 11.27 5.58 -10.78
N LEU A 50 10.99 5.43 -9.48
CA LEU A 50 11.25 6.47 -8.50
C LEU A 50 12.76 6.60 -8.31
N ARG A 51 13.33 7.73 -8.74
CA ARG A 51 14.78 7.99 -8.68
C ARG A 51 15.22 8.69 -7.40
N ASP A 52 14.33 9.46 -6.78
CA ASP A 52 14.60 10.24 -5.58
C ASP A 52 13.63 9.85 -4.46
N ILE A 53 14.01 8.84 -3.68
CA ILE A 53 13.20 8.33 -2.56
C ILE A 53 13.21 9.33 -1.40
N ASP A 54 14.33 10.02 -1.17
CA ASP A 54 14.50 10.90 -0.01
C ASP A 54 13.78 12.23 -0.18
N GLY A 55 13.67 12.74 -1.42
CA GLY A 55 12.89 13.92 -1.76
C GLY A 55 11.38 13.68 -1.94
N THR A 56 10.93 12.42 -1.95
CA THR A 56 9.52 12.09 -2.15
C THR A 56 8.73 12.18 -0.84
N ALA A 57 7.54 12.79 -0.90
CA ALA A 57 6.68 12.95 0.27
C ALA A 57 6.26 11.60 0.85
N ARG A 58 6.40 11.46 2.17
CA ARG A 58 6.05 10.25 2.92
C ARG A 58 4.71 10.43 3.61
N ILE A 59 3.81 9.49 3.37
CA ILE A 59 2.51 9.42 4.02
C ILE A 59 2.70 9.20 5.52
N ASN A 60 3.63 8.34 5.92
CA ASN A 60 3.88 8.04 7.33
C ASN A 60 5.38 7.94 7.63
N THR A 61 5.68 8.05 8.93
CA THR A 61 6.93 7.57 9.53
C THR A 61 6.64 6.30 10.32
N PRO A 62 7.65 5.49 10.69
CA PRO A 62 7.42 4.24 11.42
C PRO A 62 6.55 4.36 12.66
N ASP A 63 6.72 5.46 13.40
CA ASP A 63 6.05 5.68 14.68
C ASP A 63 4.97 6.77 14.60
N GLY A 64 4.86 7.46 13.46
CA GLY A 64 3.92 8.56 13.25
C GLY A 64 2.59 8.15 12.65
N GLU A 65 1.59 9.01 12.82
CA GLU A 65 0.31 8.90 12.13
C GLU A 65 0.45 9.27 10.65
N PRO A 66 -0.36 8.66 9.76
CA PRO A 66 -0.34 9.01 8.35
C PRO A 66 -0.81 10.45 8.13
N ASP A 67 -0.02 11.25 7.41
CA ASP A 67 -0.46 12.54 6.90
C ASP A 67 -1.38 12.30 5.70
N LEU A 68 -2.66 12.61 5.88
CA LEU A 68 -3.72 12.46 4.88
C LEU A 68 -4.02 13.76 4.13
N ARG A 69 -3.11 14.75 4.19
CA ARG A 69 -3.28 16.05 3.53
C ARG A 69 -2.35 16.22 2.33
N LEU A 70 -1.58 15.19 1.98
CA LEU A 70 -0.63 15.27 0.88
C LEU A 70 -1.38 15.21 -0.45
N GLU A 71 -1.10 16.15 -1.34
CA GLU A 71 -1.73 16.20 -2.68
C GLU A 71 -0.72 15.99 -3.80
N THR A 72 0.56 15.81 -3.47
CA THR A 72 1.63 15.54 -4.44
C THR A 72 1.51 14.11 -5.00
N SER A 73 2.23 13.84 -6.10
CA SER A 73 2.37 12.52 -6.68
C SER A 73 3.78 12.40 -7.26
N PRO A 74 4.53 11.32 -6.98
CA PRO A 74 4.15 10.17 -6.16
C PRO A 74 4.21 10.43 -4.64
N LEU A 75 3.58 9.54 -3.87
CA LEU A 75 3.65 9.47 -2.41
C LEU A 75 4.24 8.12 -1.97
N LEU A 76 4.89 8.10 -0.81
CA LEU A 76 5.46 6.89 -0.22
C LEU A 76 4.71 6.47 1.05
N LEU A 77 4.19 5.25 1.06
CA LEU A 77 3.63 4.62 2.25
C LEU A 77 4.60 3.55 2.76
N GLU A 78 5.16 3.75 3.94
CA GLU A 78 6.00 2.75 4.58
C GLU A 78 5.16 1.63 5.20
N ILE A 79 5.68 0.41 5.17
CA ILE A 79 5.14 -0.77 5.87
C ILE A 79 6.25 -1.48 6.65
N PRO A 80 5.92 -2.35 7.62
CA PRO A 80 6.91 -3.19 8.29
C PRO A 80 7.62 -4.09 7.30
N THR A 81 8.95 -4.09 7.33
CA THR A 81 9.78 -5.00 6.51
C THR A 81 9.58 -6.46 6.88
N ASN A 82 9.23 -6.74 8.15
CA ASN A 82 8.91 -8.07 8.65
C ASN A 82 7.72 -8.06 9.61
N ILE A 83 6.50 -8.07 9.04
CA ILE A 83 5.27 -8.12 9.84
C ILE A 83 5.16 -9.38 10.71
N ASN A 84 5.75 -10.50 10.29
CA ASN A 84 5.67 -11.76 11.05
C ASN A 84 6.50 -11.71 12.32
N GLU A 85 7.69 -11.15 12.25
CA GLU A 85 8.53 -10.89 13.42
C GLU A 85 7.86 -9.89 14.36
N LEU A 86 7.36 -8.78 13.82
CA LEU A 86 6.67 -7.77 14.62
C LEU A 86 5.44 -8.37 15.33
N ARG A 87 4.66 -9.22 14.67
CA ARG A 87 3.54 -9.94 15.30
C ARG A 87 3.94 -10.85 16.45
N ASN A 88 5.17 -11.37 16.45
CA ASN A 88 5.68 -12.26 17.50
C ASN A 88 6.28 -11.49 18.67
N THR A 89 6.92 -10.35 18.39
CA THR A 89 7.64 -9.55 19.40
C THR A 89 6.76 -8.48 20.02
N ASP A 90 5.91 -7.82 19.23
CA ASP A 90 5.04 -6.73 19.65
C ASP A 90 3.74 -6.67 18.82
N ILE A 91 2.73 -7.39 19.31
CA ILE A 91 1.41 -7.44 18.65
C ILE A 91 0.69 -6.08 18.67
N ALA A 92 0.97 -5.21 19.64
CA ALA A 92 0.33 -3.90 19.72
C ALA A 92 0.88 -3.00 18.61
N GLN A 93 2.20 -2.98 18.42
CA GLN A 93 2.84 -2.29 17.31
C GLN A 93 2.38 -2.84 15.95
N ALA A 94 2.22 -4.17 15.82
CA ALA A 94 1.71 -4.79 14.59
C ALA A 94 0.27 -4.34 14.25
N LYS A 95 -0.60 -4.20 15.26
CA LYS A 95 -1.96 -3.67 15.08
C LYS A 95 -1.94 -2.20 14.65
N LEU A 96 -1.14 -1.38 15.31
CA LEU A 96 -1.01 0.04 14.99
C LEU A 96 -0.54 0.25 13.55
N TRP A 97 0.44 -0.54 13.11
CA TRP A 97 0.88 -0.54 11.71
C TRP A 97 -0.24 -0.88 10.73
N GLN A 98 -1.01 -1.92 11.03
CA GLN A 98 -2.14 -2.32 10.19
C GLN A 98 -3.21 -1.22 10.10
N GLU A 99 -3.57 -0.63 11.23
CA GLU A 99 -4.55 0.46 11.30
C GLU A 99 -4.11 1.69 10.50
N ARG A 100 -2.82 2.07 10.62
CA ARG A 100 -2.23 3.20 9.88
C ARG A 100 -2.20 2.95 8.37
N VAL A 101 -1.77 1.77 7.95
CA VAL A 101 -1.77 1.37 6.53
C VAL A 101 -3.20 1.33 5.99
N ARG A 102 -4.16 0.79 6.76
CA ARG A 102 -5.58 0.80 6.40
C ARG A 102 -6.09 2.22 6.19
N ALA A 103 -5.84 3.11 7.13
CA ALA A 103 -6.30 4.51 7.07
C ALA A 103 -5.71 5.22 5.83
N ALA A 104 -4.40 5.09 5.60
CA ALA A 104 -3.71 5.65 4.45
C ALA A 104 -4.28 5.11 3.12
N CYS A 105 -4.36 3.79 2.96
CA CYS A 105 -4.87 3.17 1.74
C CYS A 105 -6.32 3.59 1.45
N ARG A 106 -7.22 3.51 2.45
CA ARG A 106 -8.62 3.90 2.26
C ARG A 106 -8.76 5.36 1.83
N HIS A 107 -8.01 6.26 2.46
CA HIS A 107 -8.04 7.67 2.12
C HIS A 107 -7.52 7.92 0.70
N TYR A 108 -6.30 7.49 0.41
CA TYR A 108 -5.64 7.81 -0.86
C TYR A 108 -6.28 7.08 -2.05
N PHE A 109 -6.78 5.85 -1.88
CA PHE A 109 -7.57 5.17 -2.91
C PHE A 109 -8.87 5.91 -3.21
N GLY A 110 -9.55 6.40 -2.17
CA GLY A 110 -10.73 7.28 -2.33
C GLY A 110 -10.40 8.60 -3.06
N ALA A 111 -9.18 9.12 -2.89
CA ALA A 111 -8.66 10.30 -3.58
C ALA A 111 -8.10 10.01 -5.00
N GLY A 112 -8.23 8.77 -5.49
CA GLY A 112 -7.81 8.38 -6.84
C GLY A 112 -6.33 7.99 -6.97
N TYR A 113 -5.62 7.80 -5.86
CA TYR A 113 -4.28 7.22 -5.88
C TYR A 113 -4.35 5.70 -6.05
N VAL A 114 -3.31 5.15 -6.64
CA VAL A 114 -3.13 3.71 -6.82
C VAL A 114 -1.70 3.33 -6.44
N ILE A 115 -1.51 2.19 -5.77
CA ILE A 115 -0.16 1.64 -5.57
C ILE A 115 0.32 1.08 -6.89
N THR A 116 1.48 1.51 -7.34
CA THR A 116 2.08 1.13 -8.63
C THR A 116 3.45 0.50 -8.50
N ASP A 117 4.09 0.62 -7.35
CA ASP A 117 5.37 -0.02 -7.09
C ASP A 117 5.60 -0.35 -5.61
N PHE A 118 6.61 -1.18 -5.37
CA PHE A 118 7.12 -1.54 -4.06
C PHE A 118 8.64 -1.51 -4.06
N ILE A 119 9.22 -0.69 -3.17
CA ILE A 119 10.65 -0.44 -3.07
C ILE A 119 11.16 -0.94 -1.71
N LEU A 120 12.29 -1.65 -1.74
CA LEU A 120 13.07 -1.96 -0.55
C LEU A 120 14.31 -1.05 -0.51
N VAL A 121 14.57 -0.44 0.64
CA VAL A 121 15.75 0.41 0.87
C VAL A 121 16.53 -0.16 2.04
N ASP A 122 17.82 -0.43 1.88
CA ASP A 122 18.62 -1.10 2.92
C ASP A 122 19.28 -0.13 3.92
N LYS A 123 19.46 1.15 3.57
CA LYS A 123 20.19 2.14 4.38
C LYS A 123 19.39 3.44 4.53
N PRO A 124 19.47 4.15 5.67
CA PRO A 124 20.25 3.82 6.88
C PRO A 124 19.65 2.67 7.72
N ARG A 125 18.42 2.26 7.42
CA ARG A 125 17.75 1.07 7.96
C ARG A 125 16.93 0.41 6.85
N PRO A 126 16.61 -0.90 6.96
CA PRO A 126 15.70 -1.55 6.02
C PRO A 126 14.32 -0.88 6.06
N GLN A 127 13.82 -0.46 4.91
CA GLN A 127 12.48 0.10 4.70
C GLN A 127 11.77 -0.65 3.58
N ALA A 128 10.47 -0.83 3.74
CA ALA A 128 9.57 -1.36 2.72
C ALA A 128 8.54 -0.29 2.40
N LEU A 129 8.51 0.15 1.14
CA LEU A 129 7.75 1.33 0.71
C LEU A 129 6.83 0.98 -0.44
N TYR A 130 5.54 1.25 -0.30
CA TYR A 130 4.62 1.31 -1.43
C TYR A 130 4.69 2.70 -2.09
N VAL A 131 4.75 2.72 -3.41
CA VAL A 131 4.65 3.95 -4.21
C VAL A 131 3.21 4.15 -4.63
N LEU A 132 2.61 5.25 -4.21
CA LEU A 132 1.25 5.65 -4.58
C LEU A 132 1.32 6.76 -5.63
N GLU A 133 0.73 6.52 -6.80
CA GLU A 133 0.61 7.50 -7.88
C GLU A 133 -0.84 7.94 -8.04
N LYS A 134 -1.07 9.23 -8.28
CA LYS A 134 -2.41 9.72 -8.61
C LYS A 134 -2.78 9.20 -9.99
N GLY A 135 -3.79 8.34 -10.06
CA GLY A 135 -4.25 7.79 -11.33
C GLY A 135 -4.73 8.92 -12.24
N SER A 136 -4.18 9.00 -13.45
CA SER A 136 -4.85 9.75 -14.52
C SER A 136 -6.20 9.09 -14.73
N GLN A 137 -7.28 9.85 -14.52
CA GLN A 137 -8.64 9.37 -14.77
C GLN A 137 -8.79 9.05 -16.26
N GLN A 138 -8.38 7.86 -16.70
CA GLN A 138 -8.98 7.29 -17.89
C GLN A 138 -10.40 6.90 -17.46
N ALA A 139 -11.34 7.73 -17.90
CA ALA A 139 -12.75 7.65 -17.62
C ALA A 139 -13.21 6.19 -17.56
N ARG A 140 -13.93 5.85 -16.49
CA ARG A 140 -14.92 4.76 -16.55
C ARG A 140 -15.85 5.12 -17.72
N SER A 141 -15.61 4.56 -18.90
CA SER A 141 -16.65 4.45 -19.91
C SER A 141 -17.71 3.54 -19.30
N GLN A 142 -18.72 4.17 -18.68
CA GLN A 142 -19.99 3.53 -18.37
C GLN A 142 -20.51 2.96 -19.68
N LYS A 143 -20.68 1.64 -19.72
CA LYS A 143 -21.44 0.98 -20.77
C LYS A 143 -22.92 1.31 -20.50
N PRO A 144 -23.63 2.03 -21.37
CA PRO A 144 -25.07 2.18 -21.21
C PRO A 144 -25.72 0.81 -21.46
N GLU A 145 -26.68 0.44 -20.61
CA GLU A 145 -27.70 -0.57 -20.93
C GLU A 145 -28.63 -0.07 -22.03
#